data_AF-A0A7T5UPD7-F1
#
_entry.id   AF-A0A7T5UPD7-F1
#
_cell.length_a   1.000
_cell.length_b   1.000
_cell.length_c   1.000
_cell.angle_alpha   90.00
_cell.angle_beta   90.00
_cell.angle_gamma   90.00
#
_symmetry.space_group_name_H-M   'P 1'
#
loop_
_entity.id
_entity.type
_entity.pdbx_description
1 polymer ?
#
loop_
_entity_poly.entity_id
_entity_poly.type
_entity_poly.pdbx_seq_one_letter_code
_entity_poly.pdbx_strand_id
1 'polypeptide(L)'
;MKIFKKKNRRKLFLLVVVFLLIFAYFFIFRPAQIIQAKGKILVSSAKSLKSAFLKNDIDLARVELKDFKLKYQDFEKSAKSVYWLFFIPYVADFKNGVEAGNYLIKAGEESLDAIYPYADLIGFKKGTASFVERSAEDRLQTAVATLDKVLVKIDSIADNVNQAEIRISRIDSNRYPEKIGNLELRSQIITLKTGFEGLASLFVDSKPMLKKIPDIFGKDKEKTYLLLFQNDKELRATGGFLTAYAVFNIKDGKIRIEKSEDIYSLDNSISGHPVAPDKILSYHKGVSQFYIRDSNLSPDFVESIRLFESLYKKSSVRKNYDGIIAIDTKILVDMLTIFGDTEADGIRFSSNSDKRCDCPQVIYQLFDMVDRPVGYVKTNRKGILGDLMYALFYKAIGFSPSKYWGTLAQTMFKNLEEKHILLYFVDPTIQTSIEKLNYGGKINDSTSDYLHVNNVNFAGAKANLFVTQTIVSKTNFNSGQVEREVNLEYRNPYPHSDCNLERGGLCLNATLRDWIRVYVPKGSKLVSFLGSQSKVLTYDELGKTVFEGFLQVTPQGKSNVIVKYTLPASIDPKSYKLMIQKQSGTEKDNLKVNIDGNKIFDGIFDKDREFSK
;
A
#
# COMPACT_ATOMS: atom_id res chain seq x y z
N MET A 1 29.51 -63.82 46.50
CA MET A 1 28.68 -63.73 45.28
C MET A 1 28.12 -62.31 44.99
N LYS A 2 28.95 -61.23 45.06
CA LYS A 2 28.50 -59.83 44.78
C LYS A 2 29.37 -59.06 43.76
N ILE A 3 30.50 -59.61 43.31
CA ILE A 3 31.44 -58.92 42.40
C ILE A 3 31.15 -59.21 40.90
N PHE A 4 30.48 -60.32 40.58
CA PHE A 4 30.13 -60.67 39.19
C PHE A 4 28.91 -59.91 38.60
N LYS A 5 28.05 -59.28 39.42
CA LYS A 5 26.90 -58.50 38.92
C LYS A 5 27.25 -57.08 38.42
N LYS A 6 28.37 -56.49 38.87
CA LYS A 6 28.76 -55.10 38.52
C LYS A 6 29.43 -55.01 37.13
N LYS A 7 30.15 -56.06 36.71
CA LYS A 7 30.84 -56.14 35.41
C LYS A 7 29.86 -56.28 34.23
N ASN A 8 28.77 -57.03 34.41
CA ASN A 8 27.70 -57.14 33.41
C ASN A 8 26.87 -55.86 33.24
N ARG A 9 26.64 -55.08 34.31
CA ARG A 9 25.96 -53.78 34.21
C ARG A 9 26.77 -52.75 33.42
N ARG A 10 28.10 -52.71 33.58
CA ARG A 10 28.97 -51.84 32.76
C ARG A 10 29.00 -52.24 31.29
N LYS A 11 29.07 -53.54 30.97
CA LYS A 11 28.97 -54.03 29.59
C LYS A 11 27.62 -53.76 28.96
N LEU A 12 26.52 -53.94 29.70
CA LEU A 12 25.16 -53.63 29.25
C LEU A 12 24.98 -52.13 29.02
N PHE A 13 25.48 -51.28 29.92
CA PHE A 13 25.47 -49.83 29.74
C PHE A 13 26.28 -49.41 28.51
N LEU A 14 27.47 -49.97 28.29
CA LEU A 14 28.28 -49.69 27.11
C LEU A 14 27.58 -50.13 25.81
N LEU A 15 26.92 -51.29 25.82
CA LEU A 15 26.12 -51.78 24.69
C LEU A 15 24.93 -50.87 24.39
N VAL A 16 24.24 -50.38 25.41
CA VAL A 16 23.14 -49.42 25.26
C VAL A 16 23.65 -48.09 24.70
N VAL A 17 24.79 -47.59 25.17
CA VAL A 17 25.41 -46.35 24.63
C VAL A 17 25.84 -46.53 23.17
N VAL A 18 26.50 -47.64 22.83
CA VAL A 18 26.89 -47.94 21.44
C VAL A 18 25.66 -48.09 20.54
N PHE A 19 24.62 -48.77 21.03
CA PHE A 19 23.35 -48.88 20.30
C PHE A 19 22.70 -47.51 20.08
N LEU A 20 22.68 -46.63 21.10
CA LEU A 20 22.17 -45.26 20.98
C LEU A 20 23.01 -44.40 20.02
N LEU A 21 24.33 -44.58 19.98
CA LEU A 21 25.22 -43.86 19.04
C LEU A 21 25.01 -44.34 17.60
N ILE A 22 24.90 -45.65 17.38
CA ILE A 22 24.57 -46.22 16.07
C ILE A 22 23.18 -45.76 15.64
N PHE A 23 22.21 -45.78 16.56
CA PHE A 23 20.86 -45.31 16.31
C PHE A 23 20.86 -43.81 15.97
N ALA A 24 21.54 -42.97 16.73
CA ALA A 24 21.67 -41.54 16.43
C ALA A 24 22.37 -41.31 15.08
N TYR A 25 23.39 -42.10 14.74
CA TYR A 25 24.06 -41.97 13.45
C TYR A 25 23.12 -42.31 12.28
N PHE A 26 22.43 -43.45 12.32
CA PHE A 26 21.58 -43.92 11.23
C PHE A 26 20.22 -43.21 11.14
N PHE A 27 19.64 -42.79 12.26
CA PHE A 27 18.29 -42.23 12.33
C PHE A 27 18.23 -40.73 12.58
N ILE A 28 19.36 -40.08 12.92
CA ILE A 28 19.43 -38.63 13.15
C ILE A 28 20.48 -37.97 12.25
N PHE A 29 21.75 -38.35 12.37
CA PHE A 29 22.86 -37.68 11.68
C PHE A 29 22.85 -37.88 10.17
N ARG A 30 22.79 -39.14 9.72
CA ARG A 30 22.75 -39.47 8.28
C ARG A 30 21.52 -38.87 7.58
N PRO A 31 20.29 -38.97 8.13
CA PRO A 31 19.12 -38.27 7.58
C PRO A 31 19.31 -36.75 7.50
N ALA A 32 19.86 -36.11 8.54
CA ALA A 32 20.10 -34.66 8.55
C ALA A 32 21.07 -34.22 7.44
N GLN A 33 22.15 -34.97 7.19
CA GLN A 33 23.07 -34.69 6.09
C GLN A 33 22.41 -34.81 4.71
N ILE A 34 21.57 -35.84 4.51
CA ILE A 34 20.83 -36.03 3.26
C ILE A 34 19.83 -34.89 3.05
N ILE A 35 19.08 -34.51 4.09
CA ILE A 35 18.14 -33.38 4.06
C ILE A 35 18.88 -32.08 3.71
N GLN A 36 20.04 -31.82 4.32
CA GLN A 36 20.83 -30.63 4.04
C GLN A 36 21.33 -30.59 2.58
N ALA A 37 21.86 -31.71 2.06
CA ALA A 37 22.34 -31.79 0.68
C ALA A 37 21.20 -31.53 -0.32
N LYS A 38 20.04 -32.17 -0.11
CA LYS A 38 18.85 -31.96 -0.93
C LYS A 38 18.28 -30.54 -0.80
N GLY A 39 18.34 -29.95 0.39
CA GLY A 39 17.96 -28.56 0.63
C GLY A 39 18.80 -27.58 -0.20
N LYS A 40 20.12 -27.80 -0.32
CA LYS A 40 20.99 -26.98 -1.19
C LYS A 40 20.60 -27.09 -2.67
N ILE A 41 20.29 -28.29 -3.14
CA ILE A 41 19.80 -28.53 -4.51
C ILE A 41 18.47 -27.78 -4.74
N LEU A 42 17.58 -27.85 -3.75
CA LEU A 42 16.28 -27.18 -3.80
C LEU A 42 16.41 -25.65 -3.89
N VAL A 43 17.30 -25.05 -3.10
CA VAL A 43 17.60 -23.60 -3.18
C VAL A 43 18.11 -23.20 -4.57
N SER A 44 18.93 -24.05 -5.21
CA SER A 44 19.40 -23.79 -6.57
C SER A 44 18.24 -23.82 -7.58
N SER A 45 17.39 -24.85 -7.53
CA SER A 45 16.21 -24.96 -8.40
C SER A 45 15.20 -23.82 -8.16
N ALA A 46 15.02 -23.38 -6.92
CA ALA A 46 14.20 -22.20 -6.61
C ALA A 46 14.73 -20.92 -7.28
N LYS A 47 16.07 -20.75 -7.36
CA LYS A 47 16.68 -19.61 -8.07
C LYS A 47 16.43 -19.68 -9.58
N SER A 48 16.50 -20.86 -10.18
CA SER A 48 16.16 -21.06 -11.60
C SER A 48 14.69 -20.76 -11.88
N LEU A 49 13.79 -21.28 -11.05
CA LEU A 49 12.35 -20.98 -11.14
C LEU A 49 12.08 -19.47 -11.04
N LYS A 50 12.68 -18.78 -10.06
CA LYS A 50 12.59 -17.32 -9.93
C LYS A 50 13.08 -16.61 -11.19
N SER A 51 14.21 -17.05 -11.75
CA SER A 51 14.76 -16.49 -12.99
C SER A 51 13.83 -16.67 -14.19
N ALA A 52 13.14 -17.82 -14.30
CA ALA A 52 12.18 -18.07 -15.36
C ALA A 52 10.99 -17.10 -15.31
N PHE A 53 10.41 -16.87 -14.13
CA PHE A 53 9.35 -15.87 -13.94
C PHE A 53 9.81 -14.45 -14.30
N LEU A 54 11.03 -14.06 -13.90
CA LEU A 54 11.58 -12.74 -14.22
C LEU A 54 11.82 -12.51 -15.71
N LYS A 55 11.98 -13.58 -16.50
CA LYS A 55 12.11 -13.51 -17.97
C LYS A 55 10.76 -13.46 -18.69
N ASN A 56 9.64 -13.49 -17.96
CA ASN A 56 8.29 -13.59 -18.52
C ASN A 56 8.15 -14.76 -19.50
N ASP A 57 8.82 -15.90 -19.28
CA ASP A 57 8.76 -17.07 -20.17
C ASP A 57 7.93 -18.16 -19.50
N ILE A 58 6.68 -18.35 -19.94
CA ILE A 58 5.74 -19.28 -19.28
C ILE A 58 6.14 -20.72 -19.53
N ASP A 59 6.73 -21.02 -20.70
CA ASP A 59 7.16 -22.36 -21.06
C ASP A 59 8.34 -22.78 -20.15
N LEU A 60 9.32 -21.88 -19.99
CA LEU A 60 10.43 -22.08 -19.08
C LEU A 60 9.95 -22.17 -17.61
N ALA A 61 9.01 -21.32 -17.19
CA ALA A 61 8.48 -21.34 -15.83
C ALA A 61 7.80 -22.69 -15.50
N ARG A 62 7.07 -23.30 -16.44
CA ARG A 62 6.47 -24.63 -16.26
C ARG A 62 7.52 -25.73 -16.17
N VAL A 63 8.56 -25.68 -16.99
CA VAL A 63 9.67 -26.64 -16.94
C VAL A 63 10.40 -26.54 -15.60
N GLU A 64 10.78 -25.34 -15.18
CA GLU A 64 11.48 -25.10 -13.92
C GLU A 64 10.61 -25.42 -12.70
N LEU A 65 9.29 -25.17 -12.76
CA LEU A 65 8.38 -25.54 -11.66
C LEU A 65 8.28 -27.06 -11.54
N LYS A 66 8.21 -27.78 -12.67
CA LYS A 66 8.18 -29.24 -12.67
C LYS A 66 9.47 -29.83 -12.11
N ASP A 67 10.62 -29.29 -12.51
CA ASP A 67 11.92 -29.67 -11.95
C ASP A 67 11.99 -29.39 -10.43
N PHE A 68 11.57 -28.19 -10.02
CA PHE A 68 11.50 -27.81 -8.61
C PHE A 68 10.60 -28.74 -7.80
N LYS A 69 9.42 -29.08 -8.32
CA LYS A 69 8.48 -30.03 -7.70
C LYS A 69 9.10 -31.40 -7.51
N LEU A 70 9.78 -31.95 -8.52
CA LEU A 70 10.45 -33.26 -8.42
C LEU A 70 11.56 -33.24 -7.36
N LYS A 71 12.40 -32.20 -7.35
CA LYS A 71 13.44 -32.00 -6.34
C LYS A 71 12.86 -31.79 -4.94
N TYR A 72 11.72 -31.10 -4.85
CA TYR A 72 11.00 -30.90 -3.59
C TYR A 72 10.42 -32.19 -3.05
N GLN A 73 9.81 -33.03 -3.90
CA GLN A 73 9.28 -34.34 -3.49
C GLN A 73 10.40 -35.25 -2.98
N ASP A 74 11.57 -35.23 -3.62
CA ASP A 74 12.73 -35.99 -3.16
C ASP A 74 13.30 -35.46 -1.82
N PHE A 75 13.30 -34.13 -1.64
CA PHE A 75 13.60 -33.49 -0.37
C PHE A 75 12.58 -33.84 0.73
N GLU A 76 11.28 -33.75 0.44
CA GLU A 76 10.18 -34.06 1.35
C GLU A 76 10.23 -35.53 1.80
N LYS A 77 10.51 -36.46 0.88
CA LYS A 77 10.69 -37.88 1.21
C LYS A 77 11.82 -38.08 2.21
N SER A 78 12.94 -37.37 2.05
CA SER A 78 14.02 -37.38 3.03
C SER A 78 13.66 -36.68 4.34
N ALA A 79 12.93 -35.57 4.29
CA ALA A 79 12.44 -34.86 5.47
C ALA A 79 11.50 -35.73 6.32
N LYS A 80 10.62 -36.51 5.69
CA LYS A 80 9.70 -37.44 6.37
C LYS A 80 10.41 -38.50 7.22
N SER A 81 11.67 -38.83 6.90
CA SER A 81 12.45 -39.80 7.68
C SER A 81 12.73 -39.35 9.12
N VAL A 82 12.66 -38.04 9.41
CA VAL A 82 12.85 -37.49 10.76
C VAL A 82 11.53 -37.06 11.43
N TYR A 83 10.38 -37.19 10.75
CA TYR A 83 9.09 -36.71 11.29
C TYR A 83 8.65 -37.42 12.57
N TRP A 84 9.12 -38.64 12.80
CA TRP A 84 8.84 -39.37 14.04
C TRP A 84 9.38 -38.65 15.29
N LEU A 85 10.37 -37.76 15.11
CA LEU A 85 10.90 -36.87 16.15
C LEU A 85 10.06 -35.59 16.35
N PHE A 86 8.80 -35.52 15.89
CA PHE A 86 7.97 -34.32 16.01
C PHE A 86 7.74 -33.84 17.45
N PHE A 87 7.98 -34.69 18.45
CA PHE A 87 7.99 -34.30 19.86
C PHE A 87 9.14 -33.34 20.21
N ILE A 88 10.18 -33.26 19.36
CA ILE A 88 11.24 -32.24 19.43
C ILE A 88 10.72 -30.96 18.75
N PRO A 89 10.64 -29.82 19.46
CA PRO A 89 10.06 -28.59 18.92
C PRO A 89 10.63 -28.13 17.57
N TYR A 90 11.95 -28.17 17.38
CA TYR A 90 12.59 -27.82 16.10
C TYR A 90 12.21 -28.74 14.94
N VAL A 91 11.95 -30.02 15.22
CA VAL A 91 11.50 -30.98 14.21
C VAL A 91 10.04 -30.73 13.86
N ALA A 92 9.21 -30.32 14.84
CA ALA A 92 7.84 -29.90 14.57
C ALA A 92 7.80 -28.67 13.65
N ASP A 93 8.65 -27.66 13.90
CA ASP A 93 8.77 -26.47 13.05
C ASP A 93 9.26 -26.83 11.64
N PHE A 94 10.28 -27.68 11.56
CA PHE A 94 10.77 -28.20 10.27
C PHE A 94 9.66 -28.93 9.49
N LYS A 95 8.91 -29.82 10.14
CA LYS A 95 7.77 -30.51 9.55
C LYS A 95 6.73 -29.51 9.02
N ASN A 96 6.36 -28.51 9.80
CA ASN A 96 5.41 -27.48 9.38
C ASN A 96 5.91 -26.73 8.13
N GLY A 97 7.18 -26.34 8.09
CA GLY A 97 7.77 -25.66 6.92
C GLY A 97 7.80 -26.53 5.65
N VAL A 98 8.12 -27.82 5.80
CA VAL A 98 8.10 -28.78 4.68
C VAL A 98 6.67 -29.09 4.21
N GLU A 99 5.70 -29.17 5.11
CA GLU A 99 4.31 -29.36 4.68
C GLU A 99 3.77 -28.10 3.98
N ALA A 100 4.09 -26.91 4.49
CA ALA A 100 3.69 -25.65 3.89
C ALA A 100 4.20 -25.49 2.45
N GLY A 101 5.48 -25.83 2.20
CA GLY A 101 6.03 -25.73 0.85
C GLY A 101 5.36 -26.66 -0.18
N ASN A 102 4.85 -27.82 0.24
CA ASN A 102 4.07 -28.69 -0.65
C ASN A 102 2.76 -28.01 -1.10
N TYR A 103 2.05 -27.35 -0.19
CA TYR A 103 0.85 -26.58 -0.53
C TYR A 103 1.18 -25.39 -1.45
N LEU A 104 2.30 -24.70 -1.23
CA LEU A 104 2.75 -23.62 -2.12
C LEU A 104 3.11 -24.10 -3.52
N ILE A 105 3.71 -25.28 -3.65
CA ILE A 105 4.01 -25.87 -4.96
C ILE A 105 2.70 -26.21 -5.69
N LYS A 106 1.71 -26.78 -5.00
CA LYS A 106 0.38 -27.04 -5.58
C LYS A 106 -0.30 -25.75 -6.03
N ALA A 107 -0.29 -24.72 -5.17
CA ALA A 107 -0.82 -23.39 -5.52
C ALA A 107 -0.12 -22.81 -6.75
N GLY A 108 1.21 -22.92 -6.82
CA GLY A 108 2.01 -22.46 -7.97
C GLY A 108 1.71 -23.23 -9.26
N GLU A 109 1.52 -24.55 -9.18
CA GLU A 109 1.17 -25.40 -10.32
C GLU A 109 -0.22 -25.07 -10.86
N GLU A 110 -1.22 -24.99 -9.97
CA GLU A 110 -2.58 -24.60 -10.32
C GLU A 110 -2.64 -23.19 -10.90
N SER A 111 -1.84 -22.25 -10.36
CA SER A 111 -1.74 -20.89 -10.88
C SER A 111 -1.14 -20.88 -12.28
N LEU A 112 -0.03 -21.58 -12.51
CA LEU A 112 0.60 -21.69 -13.83
C LEU A 112 -0.34 -22.34 -14.86
N ASP A 113 -1.01 -23.43 -14.49
CA ASP A 113 -1.92 -24.11 -15.40
C ASP A 113 -3.17 -23.27 -15.70
N ALA A 114 -3.65 -22.48 -14.75
CA ALA A 114 -4.78 -21.56 -14.96
C ALA A 114 -4.43 -20.43 -15.93
N ILE A 115 -3.22 -19.86 -15.84
CA ILE A 115 -2.80 -18.75 -16.71
C ILE A 115 -2.20 -19.21 -18.03
N TYR A 116 -1.65 -20.42 -18.14
CA TYR A 116 -0.94 -20.91 -19.33
C TYR A 116 -1.72 -20.75 -20.64
N PRO A 117 -3.04 -21.03 -20.73
CA PRO A 117 -3.81 -20.81 -21.95
C PRO A 117 -3.81 -19.36 -22.42
N TYR A 118 -3.65 -18.41 -21.50
CA TYR A 118 -3.79 -16.96 -21.68
C TYR A 118 -2.49 -16.19 -21.43
N ALA A 119 -1.37 -16.89 -21.27
CA ALA A 119 -0.12 -16.32 -20.79
C ALA A 119 0.40 -15.20 -21.71
N ASP A 120 0.21 -15.37 -23.01
CA ASP A 120 0.49 -14.40 -24.05
C ASP A 120 -0.33 -13.11 -23.93
N LEU A 121 -1.60 -13.20 -23.51
CA LEU A 121 -2.48 -12.04 -23.29
C LEU A 121 -2.01 -11.16 -22.13
N ILE A 122 -1.38 -11.76 -21.12
CA ILE A 122 -0.88 -11.07 -19.92
C ILE A 122 0.63 -10.80 -19.99
N GLY A 123 1.24 -10.95 -21.17
CA GLY A 123 2.61 -10.51 -21.44
C GLY A 123 3.71 -11.56 -21.24
N PHE A 124 3.38 -12.83 -21.00
CA PHE A 124 4.36 -13.92 -21.05
C PHE A 124 4.63 -14.35 -22.49
N LYS A 125 5.89 -14.68 -22.76
CA LYS A 125 6.30 -15.41 -23.95
C LYS A 125 5.77 -16.85 -23.88
N LYS A 126 5.12 -17.29 -24.95
CA LYS A 126 4.60 -18.65 -25.17
C LYS A 126 4.90 -19.08 -26.60
N GLY A 127 5.76 -20.07 -26.78
CA GLY A 127 6.26 -20.49 -28.11
C GLY A 127 7.18 -19.47 -28.80
N THR A 128 7.23 -19.53 -30.14
CA THR A 128 8.08 -18.66 -30.99
C THR A 128 7.40 -17.36 -31.43
N ALA A 129 6.08 -17.26 -31.31
CA ALA A 129 5.31 -16.08 -31.67
C ALA A 129 4.90 -15.32 -30.41
N SER A 130 5.35 -14.07 -30.29
CA SER A 130 4.76 -13.14 -29.32
C SER A 130 3.47 -12.61 -29.94
N PHE A 131 2.36 -12.68 -29.21
CA PHE A 131 1.04 -12.22 -29.64
C PHE A 131 1.00 -10.67 -29.72
N VAL A 132 1.77 -10.11 -30.66
CA VAL A 132 1.98 -8.67 -30.89
C VAL A 132 1.04 -8.12 -31.97
N GLU A 133 0.25 -8.97 -32.64
CA GLU A 133 -0.52 -8.57 -33.83
C GLU A 133 -1.92 -8.00 -33.55
N ARG A 134 -2.50 -8.19 -32.35
CA ARG A 134 -3.80 -7.57 -32.00
C ARG A 134 -3.64 -6.19 -31.37
N SER A 135 -4.64 -5.33 -31.56
CA SER A 135 -4.73 -4.05 -30.84
C SER A 135 -4.73 -4.29 -29.32
N ALA A 136 -4.23 -3.33 -28.56
CA ALA A 136 -4.20 -3.41 -27.10
C ALA A 136 -5.59 -3.61 -26.47
N GLU A 137 -6.59 -2.94 -27.03
CA GLU A 137 -7.98 -3.04 -26.60
C GLU A 137 -8.52 -4.46 -26.79
N ASP A 138 -8.22 -5.11 -27.93
CA ASP A 138 -8.65 -6.49 -28.17
C ASP A 138 -7.96 -7.47 -27.21
N ARG A 139 -6.71 -7.21 -26.82
CA ARG A 139 -6.00 -8.03 -25.81
C ARG A 139 -6.65 -7.87 -24.44
N LEU A 140 -6.95 -6.65 -24.03
CA LEU A 140 -7.59 -6.37 -22.75
C LEU A 140 -9.00 -6.97 -22.69
N GLN A 141 -9.77 -6.83 -23.78
CA GLN A 141 -11.09 -7.47 -23.90
C GLN A 141 -10.99 -8.99 -23.82
N THR A 142 -10.03 -9.59 -24.54
CA THR A 142 -9.82 -11.04 -24.48
C THR A 142 -9.39 -11.45 -23.07
N ALA A 143 -8.49 -10.71 -22.42
CA ALA A 143 -8.06 -10.97 -21.05
C ALA A 143 -9.26 -10.97 -20.10
N VAL A 144 -10.09 -9.92 -20.11
CA VAL A 144 -11.29 -9.80 -19.28
C VAL A 144 -12.28 -10.94 -19.54
N ALA A 145 -12.52 -11.29 -20.81
CA ALA A 145 -13.39 -12.41 -21.16
C ALA A 145 -12.86 -13.77 -20.66
N THR A 146 -11.53 -13.91 -20.57
CA THR A 146 -10.86 -15.14 -20.12
C THR A 146 -10.63 -15.20 -18.61
N LEU A 147 -10.76 -14.09 -17.87
CA LEU A 147 -10.54 -14.04 -16.42
C LEU A 147 -11.42 -15.04 -15.68
N ASP A 148 -12.69 -15.22 -16.04
CA ASP A 148 -13.55 -16.23 -15.40
C ASP A 148 -12.95 -17.63 -15.45
N LYS A 149 -12.30 -17.97 -16.56
CA LYS A 149 -11.68 -19.28 -16.78
C LYS A 149 -10.45 -19.46 -15.89
N VAL A 150 -9.68 -18.39 -15.68
CA VAL A 150 -8.56 -18.36 -14.72
C VAL A 150 -9.08 -18.46 -13.28
N LEU A 151 -10.17 -17.74 -12.98
CA LEU A 151 -10.76 -17.66 -11.66
C LEU A 151 -11.44 -18.96 -11.20
N VAL A 152 -11.71 -19.94 -12.08
CA VAL A 152 -12.22 -21.26 -11.68
C VAL A 152 -11.31 -21.95 -10.64
N LYS A 153 -9.99 -21.74 -10.75
CA LYS A 153 -9.01 -22.35 -9.84
C LYS A 153 -8.74 -21.51 -8.59
N ILE A 154 -9.29 -20.29 -8.49
CA ILE A 154 -8.94 -19.36 -7.41
C ILE A 154 -9.27 -19.91 -6.01
N ASP A 155 -10.37 -20.65 -5.87
CA ASP A 155 -10.75 -21.24 -4.59
C ASP A 155 -9.76 -22.33 -4.15
N SER A 156 -9.30 -23.16 -5.08
CA SER A 156 -8.32 -24.21 -4.83
C SER A 156 -6.93 -23.63 -4.53
N ILE A 157 -6.52 -22.60 -5.27
CA ILE A 157 -5.27 -21.87 -5.02
C ILE A 157 -5.33 -21.21 -3.63
N ALA A 158 -6.44 -20.56 -3.28
CA ALA A 158 -6.63 -19.90 -1.99
C ALA A 158 -6.64 -20.90 -0.83
N ASP A 159 -7.26 -22.08 -0.98
CA ASP A 159 -7.19 -23.13 0.03
C ASP A 159 -5.75 -23.60 0.24
N ASN A 160 -5.01 -23.88 -0.84
CA ASN A 160 -3.61 -24.27 -0.73
C ASN A 160 -2.75 -23.19 -0.04
N VAL A 161 -2.93 -21.90 -0.37
CA VAL A 161 -2.22 -20.79 0.27
C VAL A 161 -2.57 -20.71 1.77
N ASN A 162 -3.85 -20.80 2.13
CA ASN A 162 -4.33 -20.81 3.51
C ASN A 162 -3.77 -22.01 4.30
N GLN A 163 -3.71 -23.19 3.69
CA GLN A 163 -3.10 -24.37 4.30
C GLN A 163 -1.60 -24.18 4.57
N ALA A 164 -0.88 -23.49 3.69
CA ALA A 164 0.52 -23.12 3.93
C ALA A 164 0.65 -22.13 5.09
N GLU A 165 -0.24 -21.14 5.19
CA GLU A 165 -0.30 -20.15 6.26
C GLU A 165 -0.55 -20.78 7.64
N ILE A 166 -1.53 -21.67 7.74
CA ILE A 166 -1.83 -22.42 8.98
C ILE A 166 -0.60 -23.20 9.49
N ARG A 167 0.29 -23.63 8.60
CA ARG A 167 1.51 -24.37 8.96
C ARG A 167 2.66 -23.44 9.31
N ILE A 168 2.89 -22.40 8.51
CA ILE A 168 3.93 -21.40 8.77
C ILE A 168 3.66 -20.65 10.07
N SER A 169 2.40 -20.35 10.39
CA SER A 169 2.00 -19.70 11.64
C SER A 169 2.33 -20.51 12.90
N ARG A 170 2.40 -21.84 12.80
CA ARG A 170 2.81 -22.73 13.91
C ARG A 170 4.31 -22.73 14.19
N ILE A 171 5.12 -22.14 13.31
CA ILE A 171 6.56 -22.04 13.49
C ILE A 171 6.87 -20.98 14.55
N ASP A 172 7.47 -21.42 15.66
CA ASP A 172 7.83 -20.54 16.77
C ASP A 172 9.22 -19.93 16.55
N SER A 173 9.22 -18.66 16.16
CA SER A 173 10.45 -17.92 15.87
C SER A 173 11.36 -17.76 17.10
N ASN A 174 10.82 -17.79 18.32
CA ASN A 174 11.60 -17.59 19.54
C ASN A 174 12.53 -18.76 19.86
N ARG A 175 12.28 -19.93 19.28
CA ARG A 175 13.14 -21.12 19.44
C ARG A 175 14.48 -20.96 18.74
N TYR A 176 14.59 -20.08 17.76
CA TYR A 176 15.80 -19.90 16.98
C TYR A 176 16.73 -18.88 17.64
N PRO A 177 18.06 -19.11 17.63
CA PRO A 177 19.03 -18.16 18.16
C PRO A 177 19.03 -16.87 17.34
N GLU A 178 19.38 -15.75 17.97
CA GLU A 178 19.47 -14.44 17.29
C GLU A 178 20.48 -14.47 16.16
N LYS A 179 21.64 -15.10 16.41
CA LYS A 179 22.72 -15.22 15.43
C LYS A 179 23.25 -16.65 15.36
N ILE A 180 23.56 -17.10 14.14
CA ILE A 180 24.42 -18.25 13.87
C ILE A 180 25.56 -17.77 12.95
N GLY A 181 26.75 -17.60 13.52
CA GLY A 181 27.86 -16.92 12.82
C GLY A 181 27.46 -15.48 12.46
N ASN A 182 27.50 -15.15 11.18
CA ASN A 182 27.11 -13.83 10.66
C ASN A 182 25.62 -13.74 10.25
N LEU A 183 24.85 -14.81 10.41
CA LEU A 183 23.44 -14.85 10.00
C LEU A 183 22.53 -14.46 11.16
N GLU A 184 21.75 -13.40 11.00
CA GLU A 184 20.68 -13.02 11.93
C GLU A 184 19.45 -13.92 11.71
N LEU A 185 19.52 -15.16 12.22
CA LEU A 185 18.58 -16.22 11.89
C LEU A 185 17.16 -15.90 12.36
N ARG A 186 17.00 -15.47 13.62
CA ARG A 186 15.68 -15.17 14.20
C ARG A 186 14.98 -14.05 13.43
N SER A 187 15.67 -12.96 13.13
CA SER A 187 15.08 -11.82 12.41
C SER A 187 14.67 -12.22 10.98
N GLN A 188 15.48 -13.02 10.29
CA GLN A 188 15.13 -13.58 8.97
C GLN A 188 13.90 -14.48 9.01
N ILE A 189 13.79 -15.38 10.01
CA ILE A 189 12.60 -16.24 10.17
C ILE A 189 11.36 -15.39 10.44
N ILE A 190 11.45 -14.41 11.35
CA ILE A 190 10.34 -13.48 11.63
C ILE A 190 9.93 -12.76 10.34
N THR A 191 10.89 -12.25 9.57
CA THR A 191 10.65 -11.50 8.32
C THR A 191 9.97 -12.38 7.27
N LEU A 192 10.45 -13.61 7.07
CA LEU A 192 9.87 -14.56 6.11
C LEU A 192 8.48 -15.01 6.54
N LYS A 193 8.29 -15.32 7.83
CA LYS A 193 7.02 -15.75 8.40
C LYS A 193 5.97 -14.64 8.27
N THR A 194 6.27 -13.46 8.79
CA THR A 194 5.35 -12.30 8.75
C THR A 194 5.10 -11.83 7.33
N GLY A 195 6.12 -11.80 6.47
CA GLY A 195 5.97 -11.47 5.06
C GLY A 195 5.07 -12.47 4.32
N PHE A 196 5.22 -13.77 4.60
CA PHE A 196 4.35 -14.80 4.02
C PHE A 196 2.91 -14.70 4.54
N GLU A 197 2.71 -14.58 5.86
CA GLU A 197 1.39 -14.42 6.48
C GLU A 197 0.66 -13.20 5.89
N GLY A 198 1.35 -12.06 5.75
CA GLY A 198 0.79 -10.88 5.11
C GLY A 198 0.37 -11.12 3.66
N LEU A 199 1.21 -11.79 2.85
CA LEU A 199 0.88 -12.12 1.46
C LEU A 199 -0.27 -13.14 1.34
N ALA A 200 -0.30 -14.13 2.23
CA ALA A 200 -1.32 -15.17 2.25
C ALA A 200 -2.69 -14.58 2.61
N SER A 201 -2.76 -13.81 3.70
CA SER A 201 -3.96 -13.06 4.09
C SER A 201 -4.39 -12.11 2.97
N LEU A 202 -3.48 -11.33 2.38
CA LEU A 202 -3.81 -10.46 1.24
C LEU A 202 -4.46 -11.24 0.09
N PHE A 203 -3.92 -12.40 -0.28
CA PHE A 203 -4.48 -13.24 -1.34
C PHE A 203 -5.86 -13.82 -0.98
N VAL A 204 -6.01 -14.32 0.25
CA VAL A 204 -7.26 -14.92 0.73
C VAL A 204 -8.35 -13.86 0.88
N ASP A 205 -8.02 -12.71 1.46
CA ASP A 205 -8.94 -11.59 1.67
C ASP A 205 -9.30 -10.87 0.38
N SER A 206 -8.40 -10.86 -0.62
CA SER A 206 -8.69 -10.31 -1.95
C SER A 206 -9.52 -11.26 -2.82
N LYS A 207 -9.68 -12.54 -2.46
CA LYS A 207 -10.45 -13.52 -3.26
C LYS A 207 -11.83 -13.03 -3.70
N PRO A 208 -12.68 -12.41 -2.86
CA PRO A 208 -13.98 -11.92 -3.29
C PRO A 208 -13.87 -10.79 -4.32
N MET A 209 -12.89 -9.89 -4.17
CA MET A 209 -12.57 -8.87 -5.16
C MET A 209 -12.06 -9.49 -6.46
N LEU A 210 -11.15 -10.46 -6.40
CA LEU A 210 -10.61 -11.16 -7.58
C LEU A 210 -11.73 -11.78 -8.41
N LYS A 211 -12.72 -12.40 -7.75
CA LYS A 211 -13.92 -12.95 -8.41
C LYS A 211 -14.81 -11.88 -9.07
N LYS A 212 -14.72 -10.63 -8.61
CA LYS A 212 -15.48 -9.49 -9.14
C LYS A 212 -14.72 -8.67 -10.18
N ILE A 213 -13.44 -8.96 -10.43
CA ILE A 213 -12.66 -8.26 -11.47
C ILE A 213 -13.39 -8.24 -12.84
N PRO A 214 -13.96 -9.35 -13.35
CA PRO A 214 -14.69 -9.31 -14.62
C PRO A 214 -15.86 -8.31 -14.62
N ASP A 215 -16.61 -8.22 -13.51
CA ASP A 215 -17.69 -7.26 -13.33
C ASP A 215 -17.15 -5.82 -13.23
N ILE A 216 -16.05 -5.60 -12.50
CA ILE A 216 -15.36 -4.29 -12.42
C ILE A 216 -14.98 -3.78 -13.82
N PHE A 217 -14.52 -4.68 -14.69
CA PHE A 217 -14.19 -4.38 -16.09
C PHE A 217 -15.39 -4.45 -17.05
N GLY A 218 -16.61 -4.50 -16.52
CA GLY A 218 -17.84 -4.37 -17.30
C GLY A 218 -18.15 -5.52 -18.24
N LYS A 219 -17.76 -6.75 -17.89
CA LYS A 219 -18.06 -7.96 -18.67
C LYS A 219 -19.56 -8.15 -18.91
N ASP A 220 -20.37 -8.08 -17.85
CA ASP A 220 -21.81 -8.30 -17.97
C ASP A 220 -22.52 -7.00 -18.40
N LYS A 221 -22.22 -5.89 -17.71
CA LYS A 221 -22.82 -4.57 -17.95
C LYS A 221 -21.74 -3.50 -18.01
N GLU A 222 -21.94 -2.47 -18.84
CA GLU A 222 -21.10 -1.27 -18.81
C GLU A 222 -21.08 -0.67 -17.39
N LYS A 223 -19.87 -0.43 -16.88
CA LYS A 223 -19.62 0.22 -15.59
C LYS A 223 -19.19 1.66 -15.80
N THR A 224 -19.65 2.56 -14.96
CA THR A 224 -19.24 3.97 -14.98
C THR A 224 -18.43 4.29 -13.74
N TYR A 225 -17.31 4.98 -13.89
CA TYR A 225 -16.44 5.36 -12.77
C TYR A 225 -16.15 6.85 -12.81
N LEU A 226 -16.03 7.45 -11.62
CA LEU A 226 -15.47 8.78 -11.46
C LEU A 226 -13.98 8.66 -11.11
N LEU A 227 -13.14 9.33 -11.87
CA LEU A 227 -11.74 9.58 -11.49
C LEU A 227 -11.67 10.94 -10.82
N LEU A 228 -11.21 11.00 -9.57
CA LEU A 228 -10.98 12.25 -8.86
C LEU A 228 -9.48 12.53 -8.81
N PHE A 229 -9.07 13.69 -9.33
CA PHE A 229 -7.68 14.12 -9.29
C PHE A 229 -7.43 14.98 -8.07
N GLN A 230 -6.46 14.58 -7.26
CA GLN A 230 -6.07 15.26 -6.03
C GLN A 230 -4.72 15.95 -6.20
N ASN A 231 -4.70 17.28 -6.05
CA ASN A 231 -3.46 18.03 -5.97
C ASN A 231 -2.91 17.94 -4.54
N ASP A 232 -2.04 16.98 -4.28
CA ASP A 232 -1.40 16.76 -2.98
C ASP A 232 -0.39 17.88 -2.60
N LYS A 233 -0.06 18.77 -3.56
CA LYS A 233 0.71 19.99 -3.29
C LYS A 233 -0.14 21.08 -2.60
N GLU A 234 -1.46 20.90 -2.60
CA GLU A 234 -2.45 21.58 -1.77
C GLU A 234 -3.13 20.51 -0.89
N LEU A 235 -2.39 20.00 0.09
CA LEU A 235 -2.76 18.79 0.83
C LEU A 235 -4.13 18.91 1.51
N ARG A 236 -4.95 17.87 1.37
CA ARG A 236 -6.24 17.68 2.05
C ARG A 236 -6.24 16.34 2.78
N ALA A 237 -7.29 16.09 3.56
CA ALA A 237 -7.32 14.97 4.51
C ALA A 237 -7.13 13.60 3.83
N THR A 238 -7.60 13.44 2.59
CA THR A 238 -7.56 12.18 1.84
C THR A 238 -6.58 12.18 0.65
N GLY A 239 -5.65 13.13 0.55
CA GLY A 239 -4.68 13.14 -0.54
C GLY A 239 -4.29 14.53 -1.00
N GLY A 240 -5.28 15.36 -1.33
CA GLY A 240 -5.03 16.66 -1.93
C GLY A 240 -6.31 17.38 -2.33
N PHE A 241 -6.17 18.62 -2.75
CA PHE A 241 -7.29 19.41 -3.25
C PHE A 241 -7.88 18.76 -4.51
N LEU A 242 -9.19 18.56 -4.55
CA LEU A 242 -9.86 18.00 -5.72
C LEU A 242 -9.76 19.02 -6.85
N THR A 243 -8.91 18.80 -7.84
CA THR A 243 -8.60 19.78 -8.89
C THR A 243 -9.38 19.53 -10.18
N ALA A 244 -9.61 18.26 -10.50
CA ALA A 244 -10.31 17.83 -11.70
C ALA A 244 -11.02 16.51 -11.45
N TYR A 245 -11.93 16.17 -12.36
CA TYR A 245 -12.57 14.87 -12.40
C TYR A 245 -12.72 14.38 -13.84
N ALA A 246 -12.76 13.05 -13.99
CA ALA A 246 -13.16 12.43 -15.24
C ALA A 246 -14.28 11.40 -15.01
N VAL A 247 -15.09 11.20 -16.03
CA VAL A 247 -16.08 10.12 -16.11
C VAL A 247 -15.59 9.18 -17.19
N PHE A 248 -15.40 7.91 -16.85
CA PHE A 248 -15.07 6.88 -17.82
C PHE A 248 -16.02 5.70 -17.69
N ASN A 249 -16.38 5.12 -18.83
CA ASN A 249 -17.15 3.90 -18.90
C ASN A 249 -16.23 2.73 -19.25
N ILE A 250 -16.50 1.56 -18.69
CA ILE A 250 -15.82 0.32 -19.04
C ILE A 250 -16.85 -0.71 -19.49
N LYS A 251 -16.67 -1.25 -20.70
CA LYS A 251 -17.46 -2.37 -21.23
C LYS A 251 -16.54 -3.42 -21.82
N ASP A 252 -16.64 -4.65 -21.32
CA ASP A 252 -15.81 -5.78 -21.77
C ASP A 252 -14.31 -5.46 -21.76
N GLY A 253 -13.84 -4.74 -20.74
CA GLY A 253 -12.48 -4.25 -20.62
C GLY A 253 -12.17 -2.98 -21.43
N LYS A 254 -12.99 -2.58 -22.40
CA LYS A 254 -12.78 -1.35 -23.17
C LYS A 254 -13.13 -0.14 -22.33
N ILE A 255 -12.15 0.72 -22.10
CA ILE A 255 -12.30 1.96 -21.34
C ILE A 255 -12.54 3.10 -22.32
N ARG A 256 -13.61 3.84 -22.11
CA ARG A 256 -13.93 5.07 -22.86
C ARG A 256 -14.02 6.22 -21.88
N ILE A 257 -13.27 7.29 -22.13
CA ILE A 257 -13.41 8.54 -21.39
C ILE A 257 -14.63 9.29 -21.95
N GLU A 258 -15.68 9.41 -21.14
CA GLU A 258 -16.89 10.17 -21.51
C GLU A 258 -16.63 11.67 -21.38
N LYS A 259 -15.94 12.07 -20.32
CA LYS A 259 -15.72 13.47 -19.98
C LYS A 259 -14.50 13.63 -19.07
N SER A 260 -13.77 14.73 -19.22
CA SER A 260 -12.75 15.17 -18.26
C SER A 260 -12.85 16.69 -18.11
N GLU A 261 -13.02 17.17 -16.89
CA GLU A 261 -13.16 18.60 -16.61
C GLU A 261 -12.51 18.99 -15.28
N ASP A 262 -12.15 20.26 -15.21
CA ASP A 262 -11.82 20.96 -13.97
C ASP A 262 -12.97 20.91 -12.94
N ILE A 263 -12.63 20.78 -11.65
CA ILE A 263 -13.60 20.59 -10.57
C ILE A 263 -14.59 21.75 -10.45
N TYR A 264 -14.19 22.98 -10.82
CA TYR A 264 -15.03 24.16 -10.68
C TYR A 264 -16.20 24.11 -11.66
N SER A 265 -16.06 23.41 -12.79
CA SER A 265 -17.18 23.15 -13.69
C SER A 265 -18.24 22.26 -13.03
N LEU A 266 -17.82 21.28 -12.23
CA LEU A 266 -18.73 20.46 -11.42
C LEU A 266 -19.36 21.28 -10.29
N ASP A 267 -18.58 22.09 -9.57
CA ASP A 267 -19.12 22.99 -8.54
C ASP A 267 -20.19 23.92 -9.08
N ASN A 268 -19.94 24.60 -10.21
CA ASN A 268 -20.88 25.54 -10.81
C ASN A 268 -22.19 24.89 -11.28
N SER A 269 -22.21 23.57 -11.45
CA SER A 269 -23.42 22.81 -11.79
C SER A 269 -24.30 22.48 -10.59
N ILE A 270 -23.81 22.70 -9.36
CA ILE A 270 -24.49 22.37 -8.11
C ILE A 270 -25.36 23.56 -7.70
N SER A 271 -26.67 23.30 -7.62
CA SER A 271 -27.61 24.31 -7.12
C SER A 271 -27.59 24.37 -5.59
N GLY A 272 -27.55 25.59 -5.03
CA GLY A 272 -27.73 25.83 -3.60
C GLY A 272 -26.64 25.22 -2.71
N HIS A 273 -25.42 25.76 -2.79
CA HIS A 273 -24.34 25.41 -1.87
C HIS A 273 -24.73 25.74 -0.42
N PRO A 274 -24.62 24.77 0.52
CA PRO A 274 -24.87 25.04 1.91
C PRO A 274 -23.76 25.92 2.51
N VAL A 275 -23.98 26.40 3.74
CA VAL A 275 -22.92 27.11 4.47
C VAL A 275 -21.73 26.19 4.70
N ALA A 276 -20.53 26.74 4.56
CA ALA A 276 -19.29 26.02 4.84
C ALA A 276 -19.27 25.49 6.30
N PRO A 277 -18.74 24.28 6.54
CA PRO A 277 -18.51 23.79 7.90
C PRO A 277 -17.61 24.74 8.70
N ASP A 278 -17.77 24.75 10.03
CA ASP A 278 -17.03 25.64 10.95
C ASP A 278 -15.51 25.63 10.73
N LYS A 279 -14.94 24.49 10.35
CA LYS A 279 -13.50 24.34 10.09
C LYS A 279 -13.05 25.11 8.85
N ILE A 280 -13.85 25.08 7.78
CA ILE A 280 -13.62 25.90 6.58
C ILE A 280 -13.81 27.37 6.95
N LEU A 281 -14.89 27.74 7.64
CA LEU A 281 -15.13 29.13 8.04
C LEU A 281 -13.99 29.69 8.92
N SER A 282 -13.46 28.87 9.82
CA SER A 282 -12.39 29.27 10.75
C SER A 282 -11.03 29.40 10.05
N TYR A 283 -10.71 28.46 9.16
CA TYR A 283 -9.34 28.33 8.64
C TYR A 283 -9.21 28.68 7.16
N HIS A 284 -10.23 28.48 6.32
CA HIS A 284 -10.22 28.80 4.90
C HIS A 284 -10.78 30.20 4.62
N LYS A 285 -9.89 31.21 4.64
CA LYS A 285 -10.27 32.61 4.40
C LYS A 285 -10.97 32.76 3.05
N GLY A 286 -12.07 33.52 3.04
CA GLY A 286 -12.82 33.85 1.82
C GLY A 286 -13.79 32.77 1.33
N VAL A 287 -13.92 31.65 2.05
CA VAL A 287 -14.83 30.55 1.68
C VAL A 287 -15.96 30.44 2.71
N SER A 288 -17.13 30.98 2.35
CA SER A 288 -18.33 30.98 3.21
C SER A 288 -19.34 29.88 2.86
N GLN A 289 -19.23 29.30 1.67
CA GLN A 289 -20.09 28.23 1.17
C GLN A 289 -19.32 26.90 1.08
N PHE A 290 -20.02 25.80 1.24
CA PHE A 290 -19.44 24.47 1.11
C PHE A 290 -19.46 24.01 -0.36
N TYR A 291 -18.27 23.85 -0.92
CA TYR A 291 -18.07 23.44 -2.31
C TYR A 291 -17.61 21.98 -2.39
N ILE A 292 -17.89 21.31 -3.50
CA ILE A 292 -17.57 19.90 -3.71
C ILE A 292 -16.06 19.67 -3.72
N ARG A 293 -15.30 20.65 -4.22
CA ARG A 293 -13.83 20.64 -4.21
C ARG A 293 -13.22 20.59 -2.81
N ASP A 294 -13.98 21.02 -1.80
CA ASP A 294 -13.59 21.00 -0.39
C ASP A 294 -14.28 19.88 0.40
N SER A 295 -14.91 18.90 -0.27
CA SER A 295 -15.68 17.84 0.40
C SER A 295 -14.81 16.77 1.08
N ASN A 296 -13.51 16.73 0.80
CA ASN A 296 -12.60 15.74 1.36
C ASN A 296 -11.94 16.18 2.68
N LEU A 297 -12.77 16.63 3.63
CA LEU A 297 -12.33 17.09 4.96
C LEU A 297 -12.11 15.95 5.96
N SER A 298 -12.80 14.82 5.80
CA SER A 298 -12.61 13.67 6.68
C SER A 298 -11.34 12.91 6.29
N PRO A 299 -10.48 12.47 7.23
CA PRO A 299 -9.35 11.61 6.88
C PRO A 299 -9.80 10.20 6.44
N ASP A 300 -11.04 9.82 6.74
CA ASP A 300 -11.66 8.61 6.24
C ASP A 300 -12.23 8.89 4.84
N PHE A 301 -11.68 8.22 3.83
CA PHE A 301 -12.06 8.46 2.44
C PHE A 301 -13.52 8.10 2.15
N VAL A 302 -14.08 7.06 2.78
CA VAL A 302 -15.49 6.68 2.61
C VAL A 302 -16.40 7.77 3.16
N GLU A 303 -16.06 8.33 4.31
CA GLU A 303 -16.79 9.47 4.88
C GLU A 303 -16.64 10.74 4.02
N SER A 304 -15.44 10.99 3.47
CA SER A 304 -15.24 12.07 2.50
C SER A 304 -16.06 11.88 1.22
N ILE A 305 -16.20 10.66 0.72
CA ILE A 305 -17.09 10.35 -0.41
C ILE A 305 -18.56 10.57 -0.03
N ARG A 306 -18.97 10.28 1.21
CA ARG A 306 -20.32 10.60 1.68
C ARG A 306 -20.60 12.11 1.64
N LEU A 307 -19.61 12.93 2.02
CA LEU A 307 -19.71 14.39 1.92
C LEU A 307 -19.72 14.86 0.46
N PHE A 308 -18.85 14.31 -0.38
CA PHE A 308 -18.84 14.57 -1.83
C PHE A 308 -20.21 14.28 -2.44
N GLU A 309 -20.79 13.12 -2.15
CA GLU A 309 -22.09 12.69 -2.64
C GLU A 309 -23.25 13.59 -2.20
N SER A 310 -23.17 14.18 -1.01
CA SER A 310 -24.20 15.11 -0.52
C SER A 310 -24.34 16.36 -1.40
N LEU A 311 -23.25 16.74 -2.07
CA LEU A 311 -23.19 17.86 -3.03
C LEU A 311 -23.38 17.36 -4.47
N TYR A 312 -22.74 16.25 -4.83
CA TYR A 312 -22.82 15.67 -6.18
C TYR A 312 -24.25 15.34 -6.61
N LYS A 313 -25.11 14.87 -5.69
CA LYS A 313 -26.53 14.60 -5.95
C LYS A 313 -27.33 15.83 -6.41
N LYS A 314 -26.86 17.03 -6.10
CA LYS A 314 -27.48 18.32 -6.48
C LYS A 314 -26.91 18.89 -7.79
N SER A 315 -25.88 18.28 -8.36
CA SER A 315 -25.29 18.68 -9.64
C SER A 315 -26.24 18.35 -10.80
N SER A 316 -26.43 19.31 -11.70
CA SER A 316 -27.18 19.12 -12.95
C SER A 316 -26.46 18.24 -13.98
N VAL A 317 -25.14 18.02 -13.80
CA VAL A 317 -24.31 17.19 -14.70
C VAL A 317 -23.91 15.86 -14.07
N ARG A 318 -24.53 15.48 -12.95
CA ARG A 318 -24.22 14.23 -12.24
C ARG A 318 -24.46 13.00 -13.12
N LYS A 319 -23.66 11.96 -12.88
CA LYS A 319 -23.76 10.65 -13.50
C LYS A 319 -23.86 9.60 -12.41
N ASN A 320 -24.63 8.55 -12.67
CA ASN A 320 -24.55 7.38 -11.80
C ASN A 320 -23.21 6.69 -12.06
N TYR A 321 -22.56 6.24 -11.00
CA TYR A 321 -21.27 5.57 -11.06
C TYR A 321 -21.32 4.29 -10.21
N ASP A 322 -20.47 3.33 -10.56
CA ASP A 322 -20.27 2.05 -9.87
C ASP A 322 -19.08 2.12 -8.91
N GLY A 323 -18.18 3.07 -9.09
CA GLY A 323 -17.11 3.39 -8.16
C GLY A 323 -16.44 4.74 -8.41
N ILE A 324 -15.59 5.13 -7.47
CA ILE A 324 -14.73 6.30 -7.52
C ILE A 324 -13.29 5.82 -7.32
N ILE A 325 -12.39 6.33 -8.17
CA ILE A 325 -10.96 6.18 -8.04
C ILE A 325 -10.40 7.56 -7.77
N ALA A 326 -9.76 7.79 -6.64
CA ALA A 326 -9.02 9.02 -6.38
C ALA A 326 -7.53 8.78 -6.58
N ILE A 327 -6.88 9.67 -7.33
CA ILE A 327 -5.44 9.62 -7.60
C ILE A 327 -4.82 10.98 -7.38
N ASP A 328 -3.58 11.00 -6.91
CA ASP A 328 -2.80 12.22 -6.74
C ASP A 328 -1.74 12.43 -7.83
N THR A 329 -0.93 13.49 -7.67
CA THR A 329 0.05 13.88 -8.69
C THR A 329 1.18 12.88 -8.86
N LYS A 330 1.42 11.98 -7.90
CA LYS A 330 2.44 10.94 -8.01
C LYS A 330 2.13 9.96 -9.14
N ILE A 331 0.86 9.61 -9.34
CA ILE A 331 0.44 8.68 -10.40
C ILE A 331 0.83 9.21 -11.77
N LEU A 332 0.67 10.50 -11.99
CA LEU A 332 1.07 11.16 -13.23
C LEU A 332 2.58 11.07 -13.47
N VAL A 333 3.38 11.33 -12.43
CA VAL A 333 4.85 11.25 -12.49
C VAL A 333 5.31 9.81 -12.74
N ASP A 334 4.68 8.84 -12.09
CA ASP A 334 4.96 7.41 -12.27
C ASP A 334 4.64 6.95 -13.69
N MET A 335 3.48 7.34 -14.24
CA MET A 335 3.11 7.02 -15.63
C MET A 335 4.11 7.60 -16.65
N LEU A 336 4.53 8.85 -16.47
CA LEU A 336 5.56 9.48 -17.32
C LEU A 336 6.92 8.79 -17.16
N THR A 337 7.25 8.28 -15.99
CA THR A 337 8.47 7.52 -15.75
C THR A 337 8.45 6.17 -16.46
N ILE A 338 7.30 5.50 -16.50
CA ILE A 338 7.14 4.19 -17.14
C ILE A 338 7.08 4.32 -18.68
N PHE A 339 6.29 5.27 -19.18
CA PHE A 339 5.97 5.41 -20.60
C PHE A 339 6.85 6.42 -21.34
N GLY A 340 7.67 7.16 -20.59
CA GLY A 340 8.46 8.27 -21.10
C GLY A 340 7.62 9.54 -21.31
N ASP A 341 8.33 10.60 -21.66
CA ASP A 341 7.77 11.92 -21.92
C ASP A 341 6.59 11.86 -22.90
N THR A 342 5.58 12.68 -22.64
CA THR A 342 4.31 12.67 -23.37
C THR A 342 3.95 14.08 -23.78
N GLU A 343 3.49 14.24 -25.01
CA GLU A 343 2.98 15.51 -25.52
C GLU A 343 1.45 15.52 -25.41
N ALA A 344 0.90 16.63 -24.93
CA ALA A 344 -0.52 16.91 -24.96
C ALA A 344 -0.74 18.40 -25.28
N ASP A 345 -1.66 18.70 -26.20
CA ASP A 345 -1.94 20.06 -26.70
C ASP A 345 -0.65 20.82 -27.14
N GLY A 346 0.27 20.13 -27.81
CA GLY A 346 1.55 20.69 -28.26
C GLY A 346 2.58 20.95 -27.15
N ILE A 347 2.33 20.50 -25.93
CA ILE A 347 3.21 20.71 -24.76
C ILE A 347 3.78 19.38 -24.29
N ARG A 348 5.11 19.34 -24.13
CA ARG A 348 5.83 18.18 -23.62
C ARG A 348 5.82 18.14 -22.09
N PHE A 349 5.39 17.01 -21.55
CA PHE A 349 5.41 16.67 -20.12
C PHE A 349 6.41 15.55 -19.85
N SER A 350 7.14 15.68 -18.74
CA SER A 350 8.22 14.79 -18.33
C SER A 350 8.21 14.59 -16.81
N SER A 351 8.66 13.41 -16.38
CA SER A 351 8.90 13.12 -14.95
C SER A 351 10.27 13.60 -14.46
N ASN A 352 11.12 14.13 -15.35
CA ASN A 352 12.43 14.66 -14.99
C ASN A 352 12.31 15.86 -14.04
N SER A 353 13.29 16.03 -13.15
CA SER A 353 13.31 17.16 -12.21
C SER A 353 13.50 18.50 -12.92
N ASP A 354 12.70 19.49 -12.54
CA ASP A 354 12.77 20.88 -12.95
C ASP A 354 13.36 21.73 -11.83
N LYS A 355 14.49 22.38 -12.13
CA LYS A 355 15.25 23.17 -11.15
C LYS A 355 14.49 24.40 -10.63
N ARG A 356 13.44 24.86 -11.31
CA ARG A 356 12.65 26.03 -10.90
C ARG A 356 11.81 25.77 -9.65
N CYS A 357 11.41 24.52 -9.43
CA CYS A 357 10.64 24.09 -8.26
C CYS A 357 11.30 22.96 -7.46
N ASP A 358 12.39 22.36 -7.96
CA ASP A 358 12.96 21.12 -7.42
C ASP A 358 11.90 20.00 -7.34
N CYS A 359 11.12 19.89 -8.42
CA CYS A 359 9.98 19.01 -8.57
C CYS A 359 9.90 18.46 -10.00
N PRO A 360 9.14 17.39 -10.28
CA PRO A 360 8.99 16.89 -11.65
C PRO A 360 8.45 17.96 -12.60
N GLN A 361 9.00 18.06 -13.80
CA GLN A 361 8.68 19.11 -14.79
C GLN A 361 7.20 19.16 -15.13
N VAL A 362 6.53 18.00 -15.19
CA VAL A 362 5.07 17.94 -15.37
C VAL A 362 4.30 18.73 -14.30
N ILE A 363 4.74 18.69 -13.04
CA ILE A 363 4.09 19.41 -11.92
C ILE A 363 4.25 20.91 -12.09
N TYR A 364 5.47 21.37 -12.36
CA TYR A 364 5.72 22.78 -12.65
C TYR A 364 4.91 23.26 -13.85
N GLN A 365 4.93 22.50 -14.95
CA GLN A 365 4.28 22.87 -16.20
C GLN A 365 2.75 22.99 -16.02
N LEU A 366 2.12 22.04 -15.32
CA LEU A 366 0.68 22.10 -15.05
C LEU A 366 0.32 23.31 -14.19
N PHE A 367 1.06 23.59 -13.12
CA PHE A 367 0.80 24.77 -12.29
C PHE A 367 1.05 26.07 -13.04
N ASP A 368 2.10 26.15 -13.85
CA ASP A 368 2.37 27.33 -14.68
C ASP A 368 1.22 27.63 -15.65
N MET A 369 0.68 26.59 -16.29
CA MET A 369 -0.44 26.73 -17.21
C MET A 369 -1.73 27.15 -16.51
N VAL A 370 -2.04 26.53 -15.36
CA VAL A 370 -3.30 26.75 -14.65
C VAL A 370 -3.28 28.04 -13.83
N ASP A 371 -2.22 28.28 -13.06
CA ASP A 371 -2.18 29.30 -12.01
C ASP A 371 -1.52 30.63 -12.42
N ARG A 372 -0.68 30.65 -13.47
CA ARG A 372 -0.01 31.91 -13.86
C ARG A 372 -1.06 32.96 -14.28
N PRO A 373 -1.08 34.15 -13.67
CA PRO A 373 -1.96 35.23 -14.10
C PRO A 373 -1.61 35.67 -15.52
N VAL A 374 -2.63 35.87 -16.35
CA VAL A 374 -2.47 36.45 -17.70
C VAL A 374 -3.56 37.48 -17.95
N GLY A 375 -3.26 38.46 -18.81
CA GLY A 375 -4.20 39.55 -19.15
C GLY A 375 -5.30 39.18 -20.16
N TYR A 376 -5.53 37.89 -20.44
CA TYR A 376 -6.50 37.40 -21.42
C TYR A 376 -7.25 36.17 -20.89
N VAL A 377 -8.40 35.85 -21.48
CA VAL A 377 -9.12 34.62 -21.15
C VAL A 377 -8.34 33.43 -21.69
N LYS A 378 -7.78 32.60 -20.80
CA LYS A 378 -7.14 31.32 -21.18
C LYS A 378 -8.22 30.33 -21.67
N THR A 379 -8.52 30.35 -22.96
CA THR A 379 -9.24 29.27 -23.64
C THR A 379 -8.38 28.01 -23.56
N ASN A 380 -8.95 26.89 -23.08
CA ASN A 380 -8.30 25.59 -22.86
C ASN A 380 -7.52 25.31 -21.55
N ARG A 381 -7.57 26.19 -20.53
CA ARG A 381 -6.98 25.87 -19.20
C ARG A 381 -7.58 24.63 -18.51
N LYS A 382 -8.78 24.22 -18.93
CA LYS A 382 -9.64 23.23 -18.25
C LYS A 382 -9.54 21.80 -18.84
N GLY A 383 -8.81 21.62 -19.94
CA GLY A 383 -8.70 20.35 -20.67
C GLY A 383 -7.33 19.68 -20.57
N ILE A 384 -6.24 20.44 -20.39
CA ILE A 384 -4.87 19.92 -20.52
C ILE A 384 -4.55 18.70 -19.65
N LEU A 385 -5.03 18.68 -18.39
CA LEU A 385 -4.84 17.53 -17.51
C LEU A 385 -5.60 16.31 -18.04
N GLY A 386 -6.80 16.52 -18.56
CA GLY A 386 -7.59 15.49 -19.25
C GLY A 386 -6.91 14.98 -20.52
N ASP A 387 -6.38 15.88 -21.35
CA ASP A 387 -5.68 15.54 -22.59
C ASP A 387 -4.38 14.76 -22.32
N LEU A 388 -3.61 15.19 -21.31
CA LEU A 388 -2.42 14.48 -20.84
C LEU A 388 -2.77 13.09 -20.31
N MET A 389 -3.86 12.98 -19.54
CA MET A 389 -4.34 11.70 -19.04
C MET A 389 -4.84 10.79 -20.14
N TYR A 390 -5.55 11.34 -21.13
CA TYR A 390 -5.94 10.61 -22.33
C TYR A 390 -4.70 10.09 -23.07
N ALA A 391 -3.72 10.94 -23.33
CA ALA A 391 -2.48 10.54 -24.01
C ALA A 391 -1.71 9.46 -23.24
N LEU A 392 -1.59 9.59 -21.91
CA LEU A 392 -0.93 8.59 -21.06
C LEU A 392 -1.71 7.28 -20.95
N PHE A 393 -3.05 7.35 -20.95
CA PHE A 393 -3.90 6.18 -20.98
C PHE A 393 -3.76 5.40 -22.28
N TYR A 394 -3.83 6.08 -23.44
CA TYR A 394 -3.64 5.45 -24.75
C TYR A 394 -2.24 4.87 -24.93
N LYS A 395 -1.23 5.51 -24.35
CA LYS A 395 0.11 4.94 -24.22
C LYS A 395 0.10 3.66 -23.37
N ALA A 396 -0.52 3.70 -22.19
CA ALA A 396 -0.56 2.57 -21.26
C ALA A 396 -1.17 1.31 -21.88
N ILE A 397 -2.26 1.47 -22.64
CA ILE A 397 -2.86 0.36 -23.39
C ILE A 397 -2.02 0.04 -24.63
N GLY A 398 -1.61 1.03 -25.43
CA GLY A 398 -0.97 0.83 -26.73
C GLY A 398 0.45 0.26 -26.69
N PHE A 399 1.18 0.38 -25.58
CA PHE A 399 2.53 -0.15 -25.44
C PHE A 399 2.57 -1.67 -25.22
N SER A 400 3.67 -2.32 -25.61
CA SER A 400 3.85 -3.78 -25.51
C SER A 400 3.65 -4.29 -24.06
N PRO A 401 2.63 -5.17 -23.82
CA PRO A 401 2.35 -5.74 -22.50
C PRO A 401 3.58 -6.38 -21.84
N SER A 402 4.40 -7.10 -22.62
CA SER A 402 5.60 -7.79 -22.13
C SER A 402 6.69 -6.88 -21.56
N LYS A 403 6.66 -5.57 -21.90
CA LYS A 403 7.67 -4.60 -21.46
C LYS A 403 7.21 -3.76 -20.26
N TYR A 404 5.93 -3.37 -20.22
CA TYR A 404 5.49 -2.35 -19.27
C TYR A 404 4.40 -2.81 -18.30
N TRP A 405 3.59 -3.82 -18.62
CA TRP A 405 2.44 -4.16 -17.76
C TRP A 405 2.86 -4.71 -16.39
N GLY A 406 3.95 -5.47 -16.31
CA GLY A 406 4.50 -5.93 -15.03
C GLY A 406 4.91 -4.75 -14.13
N THR A 407 5.71 -3.82 -14.68
CA THR A 407 6.15 -2.60 -13.97
C THR A 407 4.97 -1.71 -13.61
N LEU A 408 4.01 -1.55 -14.52
CA LEU A 408 2.79 -0.76 -14.29
C LEU A 408 1.97 -1.35 -13.15
N ALA A 409 1.66 -2.64 -13.20
CA ALA A 409 0.90 -3.32 -12.15
C ALA A 409 1.60 -3.20 -10.79
N GLN A 410 2.91 -3.47 -10.73
CA GLN A 410 3.70 -3.30 -9.52
C GLN A 410 3.63 -1.87 -8.98
N THR A 411 3.74 -0.87 -9.86
CA THR A 411 3.68 0.55 -9.48
C THR A 411 2.28 0.93 -8.99
N MET A 412 1.21 0.44 -9.61
CA MET A 412 -0.16 0.69 -9.16
C MET A 412 -0.45 0.02 -7.81
N PHE A 413 0.01 -1.21 -7.57
CA PHE A 413 -0.09 -1.85 -6.24
C PHE A 413 0.69 -1.08 -5.18
N LYS A 414 1.89 -0.62 -5.52
CA LYS A 414 2.67 0.24 -4.62
C LYS A 414 1.90 1.51 -4.29
N ASN A 415 1.31 2.17 -5.29
CA ASN A 415 0.52 3.39 -5.06
C ASN A 415 -0.79 3.16 -4.28
N LEU A 416 -1.39 1.97 -4.35
CA LEU A 416 -2.48 1.57 -3.46
C LEU A 416 -2.00 1.41 -2.01
N GLU A 417 -0.87 0.73 -1.79
CA GLU A 417 -0.28 0.54 -0.45
C GLU A 417 0.19 1.87 0.18
N GLU A 418 0.77 2.75 -0.63
CA GLU A 418 1.27 4.06 -0.22
C GLU A 418 0.17 5.15 -0.18
N LYS A 419 -1.08 4.79 -0.52
CA LYS A 419 -2.26 5.67 -0.51
C LYS A 419 -2.16 6.88 -1.44
N HIS A 420 -1.61 6.66 -2.62
CA HIS A 420 -1.66 7.55 -3.78
C HIS A 420 -2.80 7.19 -4.75
N ILE A 421 -3.40 6.00 -4.57
CA ILE A 421 -4.66 5.59 -5.16
C ILE A 421 -5.61 5.20 -4.02
N LEU A 422 -6.80 5.79 -4.00
CA LEU A 422 -7.88 5.39 -3.10
C LEU A 422 -9.07 4.92 -3.91
N LEU A 423 -9.73 3.87 -3.44
CA LEU A 423 -10.84 3.23 -4.14
C LEU A 423 -12.11 3.33 -3.31
N TYR A 424 -13.23 3.53 -3.99
CA TYR A 424 -14.57 3.42 -3.43
C TYR A 424 -15.47 2.72 -4.44
N PHE A 425 -16.23 1.72 -4.04
CA PHE A 425 -17.18 1.00 -4.87
C PHE A 425 -18.57 1.06 -4.26
N VAL A 426 -19.58 1.17 -5.13
CA VAL A 426 -20.99 1.13 -4.71
C VAL A 426 -21.42 -0.29 -4.36
N ASP A 427 -20.82 -1.31 -4.99
CA ASP A 427 -21.05 -2.72 -4.62
C ASP A 427 -20.44 -3.00 -3.24
N PRO A 428 -21.24 -3.41 -2.23
CA PRO A 428 -20.76 -3.59 -0.86
C PRO A 428 -19.80 -4.76 -0.71
N THR A 429 -19.86 -5.77 -1.60
CA THR A 429 -18.95 -6.91 -1.60
C THR A 429 -17.56 -6.48 -2.03
N ILE A 430 -17.48 -5.67 -3.10
CA ILE A 430 -16.23 -5.10 -3.58
C ILE A 430 -15.67 -4.11 -2.55
N GLN A 431 -16.53 -3.22 -2.05
CA GLN A 431 -16.15 -2.22 -1.04
C GLN A 431 -15.54 -2.86 0.22
N THR A 432 -16.22 -3.86 0.80
CA THR A 432 -15.69 -4.57 1.97
C THR A 432 -14.34 -5.22 1.69
N SER A 433 -14.14 -5.74 0.48
CA SER A 433 -12.88 -6.40 0.10
C SER A 433 -11.74 -5.39 0.01
N ILE A 434 -11.93 -4.26 -0.66
CA ILE A 434 -10.88 -3.23 -0.76
C ILE A 434 -10.58 -2.56 0.59
N GLU A 435 -11.57 -2.48 1.49
CA GLU A 435 -11.38 -1.96 2.85
C GLU A 435 -10.50 -2.87 3.69
N LYS A 436 -10.67 -4.21 3.59
CA LYS A 436 -9.77 -5.17 4.24
C LYS A 436 -8.32 -5.06 3.76
N LEU A 437 -8.14 -4.72 2.48
CA LEU A 437 -6.82 -4.49 1.87
C LEU A 437 -6.29 -3.08 2.15
N ASN A 438 -7.02 -2.25 2.90
CA ASN A 438 -6.69 -0.85 3.21
C ASN A 438 -6.63 0.10 1.99
N TYR A 439 -7.20 -0.32 0.86
CA TYR A 439 -7.27 0.48 -0.38
C TYR A 439 -8.46 1.46 -0.38
N GLY A 440 -9.38 1.31 0.58
CA GLY A 440 -10.51 2.20 0.80
C GLY A 440 -10.18 3.49 1.56
N GLY A 441 -8.94 3.68 2.03
CA GLY A 441 -8.52 4.89 2.74
C GLY A 441 -9.28 5.20 4.04
N LYS A 442 -9.76 4.17 4.75
CA LYS A 442 -10.51 4.33 6.00
C LYS A 442 -9.59 4.61 7.18
N ILE A 443 -10.12 5.26 8.22
CA ILE A 443 -9.47 5.26 9.52
C ILE A 443 -9.49 3.84 10.08
N ASN A 444 -8.32 3.31 10.41
CA ASN A 444 -8.15 1.96 10.90
C ASN A 444 -8.84 1.78 12.27
N ASP A 445 -9.58 0.69 12.42
CA ASP A 445 -10.37 0.35 13.61
C ASP A 445 -9.57 -0.38 14.70
N SER A 446 -8.24 -0.40 14.61
CA SER A 446 -7.36 -1.08 15.56
C SER A 446 -7.72 -0.76 17.01
N THR A 447 -7.74 -1.83 17.81
CA THR A 447 -7.93 -1.81 19.27
C THR A 447 -6.61 -1.62 20.03
N SER A 448 -5.47 -1.61 19.33
CA SER A 448 -4.16 -1.31 19.90
C SER A 448 -3.90 0.20 20.00
N ASP A 449 -2.70 0.61 20.42
CA ASP A 449 -2.34 2.02 20.34
C ASP A 449 -2.33 2.47 18.87
N TYR A 450 -2.74 3.70 18.63
CA TYR A 450 -3.03 4.23 17.31
C TYR A 450 -2.50 5.65 17.17
N LEU A 451 -1.89 5.96 16.03
CA LEU A 451 -1.51 7.32 15.68
C LEU A 451 -1.81 7.58 14.21
N HIS A 452 -2.60 8.61 13.96
CA HIS A 452 -2.73 9.20 12.63
C HIS A 452 -2.66 10.73 12.74
N VAL A 453 -1.68 11.31 12.07
CA VAL A 453 -1.53 12.76 11.96
C VAL A 453 -2.10 13.17 10.61
N ASN A 454 -3.13 13.99 10.62
CA ASN A 454 -3.81 14.44 9.42
C ASN A 454 -3.74 15.96 9.29
N ASN A 455 -3.24 16.43 8.16
CA ASN A 455 -3.03 17.83 7.84
C ASN A 455 -3.98 18.27 6.72
N VAL A 456 -4.46 19.50 6.79
CA VAL A 456 -5.30 20.12 5.76
C VAL A 456 -4.79 21.54 5.52
N ASN A 457 -4.19 21.75 4.34
CA ASN A 457 -3.62 23.03 3.93
C ASN A 457 -4.71 23.98 3.40
N PHE A 458 -5.19 24.92 4.20
CA PHE A 458 -6.12 25.99 3.78
C PHE A 458 -5.43 27.25 3.25
N ALA A 459 -4.19 27.16 2.77
CA ALA A 459 -3.57 28.19 1.94
C ALA A 459 -3.93 27.98 0.46
N GLY A 460 -3.87 29.06 -0.33
CA GLY A 460 -4.11 28.99 -1.79
C GLY A 460 -2.85 28.68 -2.62
N ALA A 461 -1.69 28.57 -1.98
CA ALA A 461 -0.42 28.24 -2.64
C ALA A 461 -0.07 26.77 -2.43
N LYS A 462 0.78 26.24 -3.31
CA LYS A 462 1.18 24.82 -3.41
C LYS A 462 2.29 24.51 -2.40
N ALA A 463 2.16 25.03 -1.17
CA ALA A 463 3.21 25.02 -0.15
C ALA A 463 3.64 23.60 0.26
N ASN A 464 2.76 22.60 0.16
CA ASN A 464 3.12 21.20 0.45
C ASN A 464 4.13 20.62 -0.55
N LEU A 465 4.38 21.28 -1.68
CA LEU A 465 5.50 20.95 -2.57
C LEU A 465 6.86 21.14 -1.89
N PHE A 466 6.96 22.12 -0.99
CA PHE A 466 8.20 22.61 -0.38
C PHE A 466 8.31 22.28 1.11
N VAL A 467 7.18 22.08 1.79
CA VAL A 467 7.14 21.74 3.22
C VAL A 467 7.36 20.24 3.41
N THR A 468 8.32 19.89 4.26
CA THR A 468 8.51 18.51 4.74
C THR A 468 8.02 18.36 6.19
N GLN A 469 7.56 17.17 6.55
CA GLN A 469 7.13 16.83 7.91
C GLN A 469 8.03 15.71 8.48
N THR A 470 8.45 15.88 9.74
CA THR A 470 9.08 14.82 10.53
C THR A 470 8.22 14.51 11.75
N ILE A 471 7.87 13.24 11.93
CA ILE A 471 7.06 12.72 13.03
C ILE A 471 7.98 11.94 13.96
N VAL A 472 8.11 12.39 15.21
CA VAL A 472 8.80 11.65 16.27
C VAL A 472 7.77 11.16 17.27
N SER A 473 7.44 9.87 17.23
CA SER A 473 6.51 9.20 18.13
C SER A 473 7.28 8.53 19.27
N LYS A 474 7.06 8.95 20.51
CA LYS A 474 7.66 8.36 21.71
C LYS A 474 6.59 7.75 22.60
N THR A 475 6.89 6.55 23.12
CA THR A 475 6.04 5.84 24.09
C THR A 475 6.84 5.54 25.34
N ASN A 476 6.31 5.94 26.50
CA ASN A 476 6.89 5.66 27.80
C ASN A 476 5.86 4.92 28.68
N PHE A 477 6.33 4.03 29.55
CA PHE A 477 5.48 3.24 30.44
C PHE A 477 5.76 3.64 31.90
N ASN A 478 4.82 4.36 32.52
CA ASN A 478 4.97 4.85 33.89
C ASN A 478 3.86 4.27 34.76
N SER A 479 4.23 3.44 35.74
CA SER A 479 3.31 2.98 36.81
C SER A 479 1.97 2.42 36.32
N GLY A 480 1.97 1.69 35.21
CA GLY A 480 0.78 1.08 34.61
C GLY A 480 0.00 1.99 33.65
N GLN A 481 0.40 3.26 33.47
CA GLN A 481 -0.12 4.16 32.46
C GLN A 481 0.85 4.27 31.29
N VAL A 482 0.32 4.27 30.06
CA VAL A 482 1.11 4.51 28.84
C VAL A 482 1.03 5.99 28.49
N GLU A 483 2.18 6.64 28.47
CA GLU A 483 2.35 8.04 28.09
C GLU A 483 2.89 8.14 26.66
N ARG A 484 2.35 9.09 25.92
CA ARG A 484 2.67 9.32 24.51
C ARG A 484 3.13 10.76 24.32
N GLU A 485 4.21 10.92 23.58
CA GLU A 485 4.70 12.22 23.11
C GLU A 485 4.92 12.13 21.60
N VAL A 486 4.20 12.96 20.85
CA VAL A 486 4.32 13.08 19.40
C VAL A 486 4.86 14.47 19.08
N ASN A 487 6.07 14.54 18.54
CA ASN A 487 6.70 15.77 18.09
C ASN A 487 6.64 15.84 16.56
N LEU A 488 6.06 16.90 16.04
CA LEU A 488 5.88 17.16 14.62
C LEU A 488 6.69 18.38 14.25
N GLU A 489 7.69 18.20 13.40
CA GLU A 489 8.46 19.31 12.82
C GLU A 489 8.04 19.50 11.37
N TYR A 490 7.62 20.72 11.03
CA TYR A 490 7.35 21.15 9.66
C TYR A 490 8.43 22.13 9.23
N ARG A 491 9.03 21.93 8.06
CA ARG A 491 10.10 22.79 7.56
C ARG A 491 9.87 23.18 6.11
N ASN A 492 9.93 24.48 5.82
CA ASN A 492 9.95 25.02 4.47
C ASN A 492 11.32 25.66 4.21
N PRO A 493 12.27 24.98 3.54
CA PRO A 493 13.60 25.55 3.30
C PRO A 493 13.65 26.52 2.11
N TYR A 494 12.55 26.68 1.35
CA TYR A 494 12.53 27.44 0.10
C TYR A 494 12.04 28.87 0.32
N PRO A 495 12.51 29.84 -0.50
CA PRO A 495 12.04 31.22 -0.47
C PRO A 495 10.59 31.35 -0.93
N HIS A 496 9.96 32.47 -0.58
CA HIS A 496 8.62 32.83 -1.05
C HIS A 496 8.63 33.03 -2.58
N SER A 497 7.60 32.54 -3.28
CA SER A 497 7.43 32.77 -4.72
C SER A 497 6.96 34.19 -5.03
N ASP A 498 7.05 34.63 -6.28
CA ASP A 498 6.37 35.86 -6.68
C ASP A 498 4.86 35.62 -6.80
N CYS A 499 4.13 36.02 -5.75
CA CYS A 499 2.68 35.91 -5.68
C CYS A 499 1.95 37.20 -6.06
N ASN A 500 2.64 38.15 -6.68
CA ASN A 500 2.03 39.38 -7.15
C ASN A 500 1.26 39.13 -8.46
N LEU A 501 -0.06 39.35 -8.40
CA LEU A 501 -0.97 39.13 -9.54
C LEU A 501 -0.70 40.10 -10.71
N GLU A 502 -0.30 41.33 -10.42
CA GLU A 502 -0.03 42.36 -11.44
C GLU A 502 1.28 42.10 -12.19
N ARG A 503 2.27 41.51 -11.51
CA ARG A 503 3.56 41.13 -12.11
C ARG A 503 3.49 39.81 -12.88
N GLY A 504 2.39 39.04 -12.76
CA GLY A 504 2.21 37.76 -13.45
C GLY A 504 3.12 36.65 -12.94
N GLY A 505 3.57 36.74 -11.69
CA GLY A 505 4.38 35.71 -11.02
C GLY A 505 3.59 34.40 -10.80
N LEU A 506 4.32 33.28 -10.73
CA LEU A 506 3.72 31.99 -10.39
C LEU A 506 3.83 31.75 -8.88
N CYS A 507 2.70 31.78 -8.18
CA CYS A 507 2.63 31.63 -6.74
C CYS A 507 2.62 30.15 -6.30
N LEU A 508 3.79 29.51 -6.26
CA LEU A 508 3.91 28.12 -5.77
C LEU A 508 4.14 28.06 -4.26
N ASN A 509 5.10 28.83 -3.74
CA ASN A 509 5.49 28.80 -2.33
C ASN A 509 5.04 30.06 -1.60
N ALA A 510 4.19 29.89 -0.60
CA ALA A 510 3.77 30.93 0.33
C ALA A 510 3.58 30.31 1.72
N THR A 511 3.11 31.10 2.69
CA THR A 511 2.83 30.59 4.04
C THR A 511 1.81 29.47 3.99
N LEU A 512 2.23 28.27 4.41
CA LEU A 512 1.34 27.14 4.66
C LEU A 512 0.41 27.49 5.83
N ARG A 513 -0.88 27.22 5.69
CA ARG A 513 -1.91 27.44 6.71
C ARG A 513 -2.58 26.11 6.99
N ASP A 514 -2.16 25.45 8.05
CA ASP A 514 -2.42 24.03 8.22
C ASP A 514 -3.33 23.75 9.41
N TRP A 515 -4.45 23.11 9.11
CA TRP A 515 -5.37 22.55 10.09
C TRP A 515 -4.94 21.11 10.39
N ILE A 516 -4.45 20.90 11.61
CA ILE A 516 -3.85 19.63 12.04
C ILE A 516 -4.77 18.90 13.01
N ARG A 517 -4.92 17.59 12.80
CA ARG A 517 -5.63 16.68 13.69
C ARG A 517 -4.77 15.47 14.01
N VAL A 518 -4.67 15.14 15.29
CA VAL A 518 -3.97 13.95 15.78
C VAL A 518 -4.99 12.96 16.33
N TYR A 519 -5.21 11.87 15.61
CA TYR A 519 -6.14 10.80 15.97
C TYR A 519 -5.40 9.75 16.79
N VAL A 520 -5.95 9.43 17.94
CA VAL A 520 -5.37 8.52 18.94
C VAL A 520 -6.46 7.57 19.47
N PRO A 521 -6.13 6.52 20.24
CA PRO A 521 -7.14 5.60 20.77
C PRO A 521 -8.24 6.34 21.52
N LYS A 522 -9.49 5.93 21.30
CA LYS A 522 -10.65 6.54 21.96
C LYS A 522 -10.51 6.49 23.47
N GLY A 523 -10.77 7.62 24.13
CA GLY A 523 -10.63 7.77 25.58
C GLY A 523 -9.22 8.18 26.03
N SER A 524 -8.29 8.44 25.10
CA SER A 524 -7.00 9.06 25.41
C SER A 524 -7.22 10.47 25.98
N LYS A 525 -6.40 10.86 26.96
CA LYS A 525 -6.52 12.17 27.62
C LYS A 525 -5.36 13.08 27.23
N LEU A 526 -5.68 14.24 26.66
CA LEU A 526 -4.69 15.26 26.33
C LEU A 526 -4.03 15.78 27.61
N VAL A 527 -2.70 15.79 27.63
CA VAL A 527 -1.89 16.43 28.69
C VAL A 527 -1.47 17.82 28.23
N SER A 528 -0.93 17.95 27.02
CA SER A 528 -0.55 19.24 26.46
C SER A 528 -0.51 19.21 24.93
N PHE A 529 -0.84 20.32 24.28
CA PHE A 529 -0.64 20.53 22.86
C PHE A 529 0.06 21.88 22.67
N LEU A 530 1.36 21.86 22.38
CA LEU A 530 2.16 23.05 22.15
C LEU A 530 2.34 23.27 20.64
N GLY A 531 2.44 24.53 20.22
CA GLY A 531 2.67 24.90 18.82
C GLY A 531 1.41 25.24 18.01
N SER A 532 0.21 25.12 18.59
CA SER A 532 -0.99 25.61 17.92
C SER A 532 -1.15 27.13 18.08
N GLN A 533 -1.50 27.79 16.98
CA GLN A 533 -1.84 29.22 16.89
C GLN A 533 -3.34 29.50 17.10
N SER A 534 -4.14 28.45 17.34
CA SER A 534 -5.58 28.56 17.62
C SER A 534 -5.93 27.75 18.86
N LYS A 535 -7.15 27.93 19.38
CA LYS A 535 -7.63 27.17 20.52
C LYS A 535 -7.60 25.68 20.16
N VAL A 536 -6.88 24.90 20.97
CA VAL A 536 -6.83 23.44 20.83
C VAL A 536 -8.19 22.87 21.21
N LEU A 537 -8.70 21.97 20.37
CA LEU A 537 -9.96 21.28 20.60
C LEU A 537 -9.70 19.78 20.81
N THR A 538 -10.56 19.16 21.60
CA THR A 538 -10.56 17.71 21.83
C THR A 538 -11.97 17.19 21.68
N TYR A 539 -12.15 16.19 20.82
CA TYR A 539 -13.44 15.56 20.52
C TYR A 539 -13.24 14.13 20.06
N ASP A 540 -14.32 13.37 19.96
CA ASP A 540 -14.30 12.03 19.37
C ASP A 540 -14.85 12.09 17.94
N GLU A 541 -14.16 11.42 17.02
CA GLU A 541 -14.52 11.29 15.61
C GLU A 541 -13.97 9.96 15.08
N LEU A 542 -14.73 9.28 14.20
CA LEU A 542 -14.30 8.04 13.54
C LEU A 542 -13.81 6.94 14.51
N GLY A 543 -14.41 6.88 15.71
CA GLY A 543 -14.04 5.91 16.74
C GLY A 543 -12.69 6.18 17.41
N LYS A 544 -12.13 7.39 17.25
CA LYS A 544 -10.87 7.85 17.85
C LYS A 544 -11.11 9.10 18.68
N THR A 545 -10.19 9.39 19.60
CA THR A 545 -10.11 10.73 20.21
C THR A 545 -9.18 11.58 19.35
N VAL A 546 -9.58 12.82 19.09
CA VAL A 546 -8.90 13.74 18.19
C VAL A 546 -8.41 14.95 18.96
N PHE A 547 -7.13 15.27 18.80
CA PHE A 547 -6.57 16.53 19.24
C PHE A 547 -6.36 17.43 18.03
N GLU A 548 -7.08 18.54 18.00
CA GLU A 548 -7.08 19.48 16.88
C GLU A 548 -6.29 20.73 17.23
N GLY A 549 -5.48 21.19 16.28
CA GLY A 549 -4.84 22.50 16.29
C GLY A 549 -4.78 23.12 14.91
N PHE A 550 -4.23 24.32 14.87
CA PHE A 550 -3.89 25.05 13.65
C PHE A 550 -2.48 25.63 13.77
N LEU A 551 -1.71 25.63 12.68
CA LEU A 551 -0.36 26.18 12.62
C LEU A 551 -0.10 26.86 11.27
N GLN A 552 0.98 27.64 11.21
CA GLN A 552 1.48 28.20 9.97
C GLN A 552 2.97 27.91 9.79
N VAL A 553 3.39 27.70 8.54
CA VAL A 553 4.81 27.56 8.17
C VAL A 553 5.12 28.57 7.09
N THR A 554 5.89 29.61 7.44
CA THR A 554 6.34 30.60 6.46
C THR A 554 7.44 30.02 5.56
N PRO A 555 7.63 30.53 4.34
CA PRO A 555 8.82 30.23 3.54
C PRO A 555 10.11 30.51 4.32
N GLN A 556 11.13 29.68 4.10
CA GLN A 556 12.39 29.64 4.89
C GLN A 556 12.20 29.47 6.40
N GLY A 557 11.00 29.05 6.83
CA GLY A 557 10.61 28.89 8.21
C GLY A 557 10.48 27.42 8.63
N LYS A 558 10.15 27.26 9.92
CA LYS A 558 9.77 25.98 10.52
C LYS A 558 8.68 26.19 11.57
N SER A 559 7.90 25.16 11.81
CA SER A 559 6.94 25.11 12.92
C SER A 559 7.05 23.77 13.64
N ASN A 560 6.83 23.78 14.95
CA ASN A 560 6.90 22.58 15.78
C ASN A 560 5.60 22.43 16.57
N VAL A 561 5.04 21.23 16.54
CA VAL A 561 3.90 20.83 17.37
C VAL A 561 4.32 19.69 18.28
N ILE A 562 4.02 19.82 19.58
CA ILE A 562 4.31 18.79 20.58
C ILE A 562 3.01 18.40 21.25
N VAL A 563 2.57 17.16 21.02
CA VAL A 563 1.34 16.62 21.60
C VAL A 563 1.69 15.55 22.62
N LYS A 564 1.32 15.79 23.87
CA LYS A 564 1.47 14.84 24.98
C LYS A 564 0.10 14.38 25.45
N TYR A 565 -0.07 13.09 25.60
CA TYR A 565 -1.33 12.49 26.03
C TYR A 565 -1.09 11.15 26.75
N THR A 566 -2.11 10.71 27.47
CA THR A 566 -2.12 9.39 28.11
C THR A 566 -3.13 8.50 27.41
N LEU A 567 -2.78 7.22 27.26
CA LEU A 567 -3.66 6.23 26.65
C LEU A 567 -4.73 5.73 27.63
N PRO A 568 -5.88 5.24 27.12
CA PRO A 568 -6.88 4.60 27.94
C PRO A 568 -6.36 3.27 28.54
N ALA A 569 -6.93 2.87 29.68
CA ALA A 569 -6.56 1.62 30.37
C ALA A 569 -6.82 0.33 29.56
N SER A 570 -7.54 0.42 28.44
CA SER A 570 -7.74 -0.69 27.51
C SER A 570 -6.48 -1.09 26.74
N ILE A 571 -5.45 -0.22 26.71
CA ILE A 571 -4.16 -0.53 26.08
C ILE A 571 -3.25 -1.22 27.10
N ASP A 572 -3.03 -2.52 26.93
CA ASP A 572 -2.15 -3.30 27.81
C ASP A 572 -0.67 -2.98 27.55
N PRO A 573 0.09 -2.49 28.55
CA PRO A 573 1.53 -2.28 28.45
C PRO A 573 2.33 -3.55 28.12
N LYS A 574 1.85 -4.74 28.50
CA LYS A 574 2.58 -6.01 28.33
C LYS A 574 2.51 -6.55 26.91
N SER A 575 1.38 -6.36 26.23
CA SER A 575 1.18 -6.76 24.83
C SER A 575 1.11 -5.54 23.90
N TYR A 576 1.92 -4.52 24.19
CA TYR A 576 1.84 -3.23 23.53
C TYR A 576 2.15 -3.34 22.03
N LYS A 577 1.21 -2.83 21.23
CA LYS A 577 1.32 -2.65 19.79
C LYS A 577 0.91 -1.24 19.43
N LEU A 578 1.59 -0.67 18.45
CA LEU A 578 1.37 0.67 17.93
C LEU A 578 1.12 0.60 16.42
N MET A 579 -0.09 0.93 16.00
CA MET A 579 -0.43 1.18 14.60
C MET A 579 -0.26 2.65 14.27
N ILE A 580 0.65 2.99 13.37
CA ILE A 580 0.80 4.35 12.82
C ILE A 580 0.29 4.35 11.39
N GLN A 581 -0.81 5.06 11.17
CA GLN A 581 -1.48 5.17 9.88
C GLN A 581 -1.03 6.42 9.13
N LYS A 582 -0.57 6.23 7.89
CA LYS A 582 -0.13 7.28 6.98
C LYS A 582 -1.30 8.09 6.45
N GLN A 583 -1.07 9.39 6.24
CA GLN A 583 -1.96 10.26 5.48
C GLN A 583 -1.78 10.04 3.97
N SER A 584 -2.90 9.88 3.27
CA SER A 584 -2.91 9.78 1.81
C SER A 584 -2.30 11.04 1.17
N GLY A 585 -1.63 10.89 0.03
CA GLY A 585 -1.00 12.01 -0.69
C GLY A 585 0.36 12.48 -0.18
N THR A 586 0.81 12.07 1.02
CA THR A 586 2.16 12.45 1.49
C THR A 586 3.23 11.53 0.92
N GLU A 587 4.38 12.08 0.51
CA GLU A 587 5.50 11.31 -0.08
C GLU A 587 6.81 11.41 0.73
N LYS A 588 7.05 12.58 1.35
CA LYS A 588 8.35 12.97 1.91
C LYS A 588 8.41 12.96 3.43
N ASP A 589 7.38 12.44 4.09
CA ASP A 589 7.30 12.43 5.54
C ASP A 589 8.33 11.45 6.13
N ASN A 590 8.98 11.88 7.20
CA ASN A 590 9.91 11.03 7.94
C ASN A 590 9.29 10.61 9.27
N LEU A 591 9.37 9.32 9.62
CA LEU A 591 8.85 8.77 10.86
C LEU A 591 9.99 8.20 11.71
N LYS A 592 10.01 8.62 12.98
CA LYS A 592 10.89 8.10 14.02
C LYS A 592 10.05 7.55 15.16
N VAL A 593 10.23 6.28 15.50
CA VAL A 593 9.47 5.60 16.55
C VAL A 593 10.40 5.16 17.65
N ASN A 594 10.15 5.63 18.87
CA ASN A 594 10.84 5.22 20.08
C ASN A 594 9.84 4.60 21.06
N ILE A 595 10.11 3.39 21.53
CA ILE A 595 9.30 2.69 22.54
C ILE A 595 10.22 2.35 23.70
N ASP A 596 9.89 2.87 24.89
CA ASP A 596 10.64 2.59 26.14
C ASP A 596 12.14 2.94 26.03
N GLY A 597 12.46 4.07 25.37
CA GLY A 597 13.82 4.51 25.10
C GLY A 597 14.54 3.83 23.93
N ASN A 598 13.99 2.73 23.39
CA ASN A 598 14.58 2.03 22.25
C ASN A 598 14.11 2.62 20.92
N LYS A 599 15.06 2.86 20.01
CA LYS A 599 14.79 3.27 18.63
C LYS A 599 14.29 2.07 17.82
N ILE A 600 12.99 2.05 17.50
CA ILE A 600 12.34 0.96 16.75
C ILE A 600 12.35 1.22 15.25
N PHE A 601 12.17 2.48 14.83
CA PHE A 601 12.12 2.84 13.41
C PHE A 601 12.62 4.27 13.17
N ASP A 602 13.26 4.49 12.02
CA ASP A 602 13.70 5.80 11.52
C ASP A 602 13.86 5.71 10.00
N GLY A 603 12.95 6.34 9.27
CA GLY A 603 12.92 6.27 7.81
C GLY A 603 11.67 6.90 7.22
N ILE A 604 11.57 6.82 5.90
CA ILE A 604 10.45 7.37 5.13
C ILE A 604 9.14 6.71 5.59
N PHE A 605 8.12 7.53 5.78
CA PHE A 605 6.77 7.10 6.13
C PHE A 605 5.91 6.99 4.88
N ASP A 606 6.18 5.93 4.11
CA ASP A 606 5.57 5.62 2.82
C ASP A 606 4.27 4.81 2.92
N LYS A 607 4.06 4.07 4.02
CA LYS A 607 2.86 3.25 4.26
C LYS A 607 2.50 3.14 5.73
N ASP A 608 1.32 2.59 6.01
CA ASP A 608 0.89 2.23 7.36
C ASP A 608 1.86 1.22 7.98
N ARG A 609 2.17 1.37 9.28
CA ARG A 609 3.17 0.55 9.98
C ARG A 609 2.66 0.14 11.36
N GLU A 610 2.77 -1.15 11.67
CA GLU A 610 2.60 -1.68 13.03
C GLU A 610 3.97 -1.90 13.68
N PHE A 611 4.10 -1.45 14.92
CA PHE A 611 5.28 -1.65 15.77
C PHE A 611 4.85 -2.39 17.04
N SER A 612 5.74 -3.23 17.58
CA SER A 612 5.54 -3.91 18.86
C SER A 612 6.69 -3.56 19.81
N LYS A 613 6.45 -3.73 21.11
CA LYS A 613 7.46 -3.57 22.15
C LYS A 613 8.61 -4.57 21.99
#